data_AF-A0AAQ4CU59-F1
#
_entry.id   AF-A0AAQ4CU59-F1
#
_cell.length_a   1.000
_cell.length_b   1.000
_cell.length_c   1.000
_cell.angle_alpha   90.00
_cell.angle_beta   90.00
_cell.angle_gamma   90.00
#
_symmetry.space_group_name_H-M   'P 1'
#
loop_
_entity.id
_entity.type
_entity.pdbx_description
1 polymer ?
#
loop_
_entity_poly.entity_id
_entity_poly.type
_entity_poly.pdbx_seq_one_letter_code
_entity_poly.pdbx_strand_id
1 'polypeptide(L)'
;MPLFALYTYPWMNAGPAVASEFRGDNVAKYNVILSLIITGVFITLAFFEMDYLFGYYFNLSAYPSAVYNFWTVALALSSNVILEWILGLGLIMWNYFVLSYGVLVFSRYVFALSFDRVFPEIFSRLNKHGSPVYAHILDLTLTLLLLLIPVFSLNAAISLYGASIVGMMYLVAVGISAIVFGIKNRSNLMKISGILMTIYFVYLTYEAGSNPLFGFTTSTGINSITLTFVVISFISGILVWFIAKRINLSKGIDISLTFKEIPPE
;
A
#
# COMPACT_ATOMS: atom_id res chain seq x y z
N MET A 1 -6.51 -19.16 1.97
CA MET A 1 -7.19 -17.86 1.69
C MET A 1 -6.67 -16.65 2.48
N PRO A 2 -6.41 -16.70 3.80
CA PRO A 2 -5.97 -15.50 4.55
C PRO A 2 -4.65 -14.90 4.05
N LEU A 3 -3.70 -15.77 3.64
CA LEU A 3 -2.35 -15.37 3.25
C LEU A 3 -2.30 -14.35 2.11
N PHE A 4 -3.04 -14.62 1.04
CA PHE A 4 -3.03 -13.75 -0.15
C PHE A 4 -4.02 -12.62 -0.06
N ALA A 5 -5.07 -12.78 0.75
CA ALA A 5 -6.00 -11.71 0.97
C ALA A 5 -5.29 -10.47 1.55
N LEU A 6 -4.29 -10.70 2.41
CA LEU A 6 -3.45 -9.69 3.04
C LEU A 6 -2.53 -8.94 2.08
N TYR A 7 -1.98 -9.61 1.06
CA TYR A 7 -1.06 -8.98 0.12
C TYR A 7 -1.75 -8.38 -1.11
N THR A 8 -2.98 -8.78 -1.41
CA THR A 8 -3.66 -8.38 -2.64
C THR A 8 -4.79 -7.38 -2.38
N TYR A 9 -5.72 -7.67 -1.46
CA TYR A 9 -6.93 -6.86 -1.32
C TYR A 9 -6.68 -5.43 -0.80
N PRO A 10 -5.68 -5.14 0.06
CA PRO A 10 -5.41 -3.77 0.48
C PRO A 10 -5.07 -2.83 -0.69
N TRP A 11 -4.45 -3.35 -1.74
CA TRP A 11 -4.05 -2.59 -2.93
C TRP A 11 -5.21 -2.23 -3.84
N MET A 12 -6.40 -2.79 -3.63
CA MET A 12 -7.56 -2.43 -4.46
C MET A 12 -8.09 -1.02 -4.17
N ASN A 13 -7.63 -0.41 -3.05
CA ASN A 13 -7.82 1.00 -2.75
C ASN A 13 -6.85 1.92 -3.53
N ALA A 14 -6.01 1.38 -4.41
CA ALA A 14 -5.12 2.15 -5.29
C ALA A 14 -5.86 2.91 -6.40
N GLY A 15 -6.97 2.35 -6.91
CA GLY A 15 -7.72 2.91 -8.04
C GLY A 15 -8.18 4.37 -7.86
N PRO A 16 -8.70 4.76 -6.68
CA PRO A 16 -9.02 6.15 -6.36
C PRO A 16 -7.84 7.13 -6.42
N ALA A 17 -6.61 6.67 -6.13
CA ALA A 17 -5.43 7.56 -6.10
C ALA A 17 -5.02 8.08 -7.49
N VAL A 18 -5.48 7.41 -8.55
CA VAL A 18 -5.31 7.81 -9.95
C VAL A 18 -6.62 8.24 -10.60
N ALA A 19 -7.73 8.22 -9.86
CA ALA A 19 -9.06 8.56 -10.39
C ALA A 19 -9.15 10.01 -10.92
N SER A 20 -8.34 10.92 -10.36
CA SER A 20 -8.23 12.32 -10.79
C SER A 20 -7.57 12.51 -12.16
N GLU A 21 -6.94 11.48 -12.73
CA GLU A 21 -6.38 11.53 -14.09
C GLU A 21 -7.43 11.27 -15.17
N PHE A 22 -8.53 10.63 -14.81
CA PHE A 22 -9.57 10.28 -15.76
C PHE A 22 -10.61 11.39 -15.85
N ARG A 23 -11.06 11.69 -17.07
CA ARG A 23 -12.14 12.64 -17.29
C ARG A 23 -13.49 11.99 -16.96
N GLY A 24 -14.19 12.53 -15.96
CA GLY A 24 -15.58 12.20 -15.65
C GLY A 24 -15.80 11.59 -14.25
N ASP A 25 -16.80 12.10 -13.54
CA ASP A 25 -17.08 11.80 -12.13
C ASP A 25 -17.44 10.33 -11.86
N ASN A 26 -17.96 9.64 -12.88
CA ASN A 26 -18.37 8.25 -12.78
C ASN A 26 -17.21 7.27 -12.97
N VAL A 27 -16.10 7.70 -13.58
CA VAL A 27 -14.95 6.80 -13.85
C VAL A 27 -14.36 6.32 -12.53
N ALA A 28 -14.22 7.20 -11.54
CA ALA A 28 -13.75 6.84 -10.20
C ALA A 28 -14.60 5.73 -9.55
N LYS A 29 -15.93 5.86 -9.61
CA LYS A 29 -16.87 4.92 -8.99
C LYS A 29 -16.85 3.55 -9.67
N TYR A 30 -16.92 3.53 -11.00
CA TYR A 30 -16.90 2.27 -11.75
C TYR A 30 -15.54 1.60 -11.72
N ASN A 31 -14.44 2.37 -11.73
CA ASN A 31 -13.09 1.84 -11.64
C ASN A 31 -12.92 1.02 -10.35
N VAL A 32 -13.28 1.59 -9.19
CA VAL A 32 -13.17 0.88 -7.91
C VAL A 32 -13.93 -0.44 -7.93
N ILE A 33 -15.20 -0.43 -8.36
CA ILE A 33 -16.05 -1.63 -8.35
C ILE A 33 -15.55 -2.67 -9.36
N LEU A 34 -15.23 -2.25 -10.59
CA LEU A 34 -14.77 -3.16 -11.64
C LEU A 34 -13.39 -3.74 -11.32
N SER A 35 -12.44 -2.91 -10.88
CA SER A 35 -11.13 -3.38 -10.43
C SER A 35 -11.26 -4.34 -9.25
N LEU A 36 -12.18 -4.07 -8.31
CA LEU A 36 -12.46 -4.96 -7.19
C LEU A 36 -12.95 -6.33 -7.67
N ILE A 37 -13.96 -6.35 -8.55
CA ILE A 37 -14.55 -7.60 -9.06
C ILE A 37 -13.54 -8.37 -9.92
N ILE A 38 -12.91 -7.72 -10.88
CA ILE A 38 -11.95 -8.35 -11.80
C ILE A 38 -10.80 -8.96 -11.01
N THR A 39 -10.14 -8.16 -10.16
CA THR A 39 -8.99 -8.64 -9.37
C THR A 39 -9.41 -9.74 -8.41
N GLY A 40 -10.56 -9.58 -7.73
CA GLY A 40 -11.09 -10.59 -6.81
C GLY A 40 -11.37 -11.92 -7.51
N VAL A 41 -11.99 -11.89 -8.69
CA VAL A 41 -12.29 -13.09 -9.49
C VAL A 41 -11.01 -13.75 -9.97
N PHE A 42 -10.12 -13.03 -10.66
CA PHE A 42 -8.91 -13.63 -11.25
C PHE A 42 -7.99 -14.24 -10.19
N ILE A 43 -7.81 -13.53 -9.06
CA ILE A 43 -6.90 -13.98 -8.02
C ILE A 43 -7.50 -15.11 -7.20
N THR A 44 -8.79 -15.03 -6.87
CA THR A 44 -9.46 -16.13 -6.15
C THR A 44 -9.50 -17.41 -6.99
N LEU A 45 -9.77 -17.29 -8.30
CA LEU A 45 -9.76 -18.45 -9.20
C LEU A 45 -8.37 -19.07 -9.32
N ALA A 46 -7.32 -18.27 -9.46
CA ALA A 46 -5.95 -18.78 -9.53
C ALA A 46 -5.56 -19.56 -8.26
N PHE A 47 -5.89 -19.04 -7.08
CA PHE A 47 -5.63 -19.77 -5.83
C PHE A 47 -6.51 -20.99 -5.64
N PHE A 48 -7.78 -20.92 -6.04
CA PHE A 48 -8.68 -22.05 -6.01
C PHE A 48 -8.16 -23.21 -6.86
N GLU A 49 -7.68 -22.91 -8.07
CA GLU A 49 -7.08 -23.91 -8.96
C GLU A 49 -5.82 -24.55 -8.35
N MET A 50 -4.93 -23.75 -7.78
CA MET A 50 -3.75 -24.25 -7.07
C MET A 50 -4.14 -25.17 -5.91
N ASP A 51 -5.11 -24.77 -5.09
CA ASP A 51 -5.57 -25.56 -3.94
C ASP A 51 -6.31 -26.82 -4.37
N TYR A 52 -7.01 -26.78 -5.51
CA TYR A 52 -7.71 -27.93 -6.09
C TYR A 52 -6.75 -28.99 -6.64
N LEU A 53 -5.69 -28.57 -7.35
CA LEU A 53 -4.75 -29.49 -8.00
C LEU A 53 -3.67 -30.03 -7.04
N PHE A 54 -3.07 -29.17 -6.24
CA PHE A 54 -1.91 -29.53 -5.39
C PHE A 54 -2.28 -29.77 -3.93
N GLY A 55 -3.47 -29.33 -3.51
CA GLY A 55 -3.93 -29.43 -2.13
C GLY A 55 -3.47 -28.27 -1.26
N TYR A 56 -4.37 -27.82 -0.37
CA TYR A 56 -4.17 -26.67 0.50
C TYR A 56 -2.90 -26.76 1.37
N TYR A 57 -2.63 -27.91 1.99
CA TYR A 57 -1.50 -28.07 2.92
C TYR A 57 -0.14 -28.03 2.21
N PHE A 58 -0.07 -28.52 0.96
CA PHE A 58 1.13 -28.42 0.14
C PHE A 58 1.41 -26.96 -0.22
N ASN A 59 0.39 -26.25 -0.71
CA ASN A 59 0.52 -24.84 -1.05
C ASN A 59 0.97 -24.01 0.15
N LEU A 60 0.35 -24.23 1.31
CA LEU A 60 0.69 -23.53 2.55
C LEU A 60 2.14 -23.73 2.98
N SER A 61 2.70 -24.94 2.82
CA SER A 61 4.09 -25.23 3.15
C SER A 61 5.08 -24.72 2.10
N ALA A 62 4.63 -24.53 0.85
CA ALA A 62 5.45 -24.05 -0.25
C ALA A 62 5.53 -22.51 -0.34
N TYR A 63 4.51 -21.76 0.08
CA TYR A 63 4.52 -20.28 0.07
C TYR A 63 5.72 -19.62 0.77
N PRO A 64 6.23 -20.12 1.92
CA PRO A 64 7.45 -19.58 2.54
C PRO A 64 8.70 -19.59 1.65
N SER A 65 8.71 -20.36 0.55
CA SER A 65 9.87 -20.44 -0.35
C SER A 65 10.13 -19.15 -1.13
N ALA A 66 9.18 -18.19 -1.13
CA ALA A 66 9.17 -16.95 -1.92
C ALA A 66 9.19 -17.13 -3.45
N VAL A 67 9.63 -18.28 -3.95
CA VAL A 67 9.60 -18.67 -5.35
C VAL A 67 8.23 -19.20 -5.72
N TYR A 68 7.62 -20.02 -4.87
CA TYR A 68 6.34 -20.67 -5.18
C TYR A 68 5.15 -19.71 -5.15
N ASN A 69 4.58 -19.44 -6.32
CA ASN A 69 3.31 -18.73 -6.50
C ASN A 69 2.60 -19.17 -7.78
N PHE A 70 1.40 -18.65 -8.02
CA PHE A 70 0.60 -19.03 -9.20
C PHE A 70 1.31 -18.71 -10.54
N TRP A 71 2.16 -17.69 -10.62
CA TRP A 71 2.95 -17.40 -11.82
C TRP A 71 4.03 -18.45 -12.08
N THR A 72 4.79 -18.84 -11.06
CA THR A 72 5.85 -19.84 -11.22
C THR A 72 5.27 -21.22 -11.50
N VAL A 73 4.11 -21.54 -10.94
CA VAL A 73 3.39 -22.78 -11.24
C VAL A 73 2.87 -22.76 -12.68
N ALA A 74 2.26 -21.66 -13.12
CA ALA A 74 1.80 -21.53 -14.51
C ALA A 74 2.96 -21.63 -15.52
N LEU A 75 4.11 -21.02 -15.21
CA LEU A 75 5.34 -21.15 -16.00
C LEU A 75 5.80 -22.61 -16.10
N ALA A 76 5.93 -23.29 -14.96
CA ALA A 76 6.41 -24.67 -14.91
C ALA A 76 5.47 -25.67 -15.62
N LEU A 77 4.16 -25.39 -15.64
CA LEU A 77 3.16 -26.28 -16.25
C LEU A 77 2.87 -25.97 -17.72
N SER A 78 3.29 -24.82 -18.24
CA SER A 78 2.88 -24.36 -19.57
C SER A 78 3.29 -25.32 -20.70
N SER A 79 4.34 -26.12 -20.49
CA SER A 79 4.86 -27.14 -21.42
C SER A 79 5.19 -26.60 -22.83
N ASN A 80 5.21 -25.27 -23.01
CA ASN A 80 5.41 -24.59 -24.28
C ASN A 80 6.35 -23.41 -24.07
N VAL A 81 7.52 -23.47 -24.70
CA VAL A 81 8.56 -22.45 -24.59
C VAL A 81 8.06 -21.04 -24.91
N ILE A 82 7.17 -20.88 -25.90
CA ILE A 82 6.62 -19.57 -26.27
C ILE A 82 5.74 -19.03 -25.14
N LEU A 83 4.90 -19.87 -24.54
CA LEU A 83 4.05 -19.47 -23.41
C LEU A 83 4.89 -19.15 -22.17
N GLU A 84 5.96 -19.91 -21.91
CA GLU A 84 6.92 -19.60 -20.84
C GLU A 84 7.53 -18.21 -21.00
N TRP A 85 7.99 -17.86 -22.21
CA TRP A 85 8.53 -16.53 -22.49
C TRP A 85 7.50 -15.42 -22.32
N ILE A 86 6.26 -15.63 -22.80
CA ILE A 86 5.18 -14.63 -22.65
C ILE A 86 4.87 -14.40 -21.16
N LEU A 87 4.72 -15.48 -20.38
CA LEU A 87 4.45 -15.39 -18.95
C LEU A 87 5.63 -14.77 -18.19
N GLY A 88 6.86 -15.15 -18.52
CA GLY A 88 8.07 -14.65 -17.86
C GLY A 88 8.32 -13.16 -18.15
N LEU A 89 8.25 -12.74 -19.41
CA LEU A 89 8.36 -11.34 -19.79
C LEU A 89 7.18 -10.52 -19.25
N GLY A 90 5.98 -11.08 -19.25
CA GLY A 90 4.80 -10.48 -18.64
C GLY A 90 5.00 -10.21 -17.15
N LEU A 91 5.55 -11.18 -16.40
CA LEU A 91 5.86 -11.01 -14.98
C LEU A 91 6.93 -9.93 -14.74
N ILE A 92 7.96 -9.86 -15.58
CA ILE A 92 8.98 -8.80 -15.49
C ILE A 92 8.34 -7.43 -15.74
N MET A 93 7.58 -7.29 -16.83
CA MET A 93 6.86 -6.06 -17.17
C MET A 93 5.92 -5.65 -16.04
N TRP A 94 5.18 -6.58 -15.45
CA TRP A 94 4.29 -6.35 -14.32
C TRP A 94 5.02 -5.69 -13.14
N ASN A 95 6.19 -6.22 -12.75
CA ASN A 95 6.98 -5.62 -11.67
C ASN A 95 7.40 -4.18 -11.99
N TYR A 96 7.78 -3.88 -13.24
CA TYR A 96 8.07 -2.51 -13.66
C TYR A 96 6.85 -1.58 -13.62
N PHE A 97 5.67 -2.07 -14.00
CA PHE A 97 4.44 -1.28 -13.95
C PHE A 97 4.04 -0.92 -12.51
N VAL A 98 4.14 -1.88 -11.58
CA VAL A 98 3.86 -1.63 -10.15
C VAL A 98 4.81 -0.59 -9.56
N LEU A 99 6.11 -0.66 -9.90
CA LEU A 99 7.08 0.35 -9.48
C LEU A 99 6.77 1.73 -10.06
N SER A 100 6.39 1.79 -11.34
CA SER A 100 6.03 3.04 -12.02
C SER A 100 4.81 3.72 -11.36
N TYR A 101 3.82 2.93 -10.95
CA TYR A 101 2.68 3.42 -10.17
C TYR A 101 3.13 4.04 -8.84
N GLY A 102 4.06 3.38 -8.12
CA GLY A 102 4.62 3.89 -6.87
C GLY A 102 5.23 5.28 -6.99
N VAL A 103 6.04 5.51 -8.05
CA VAL A 103 6.72 6.79 -8.31
C VAL A 103 5.72 7.94 -8.51
N LEU A 104 4.60 7.67 -9.18
CA LEU A 104 3.56 8.69 -9.42
C LEU A 104 2.77 9.01 -8.16
N VAL A 105 2.40 7.99 -7.40
CA VAL A 105 1.56 8.15 -6.21
C VAL A 105 2.33 8.78 -5.05
N PHE A 106 3.59 8.39 -4.87
CA PHE A 106 4.44 8.97 -3.83
C PHE A 106 4.61 10.49 -4.04
N SER A 107 4.92 10.92 -5.25
CA SER A 107 5.13 12.34 -5.54
C SER A 107 3.87 13.17 -5.30
N ARG A 108 2.67 12.61 -5.55
CA ARG A 108 1.38 13.24 -5.24
C ARG A 108 1.14 13.41 -3.75
N TYR A 109 1.47 12.41 -2.93
CA TYR A 109 1.33 12.53 -1.49
C TYR A 109 2.26 13.60 -0.93
N VAL A 110 3.53 13.60 -1.34
CA VAL A 110 4.52 14.62 -0.95
C VAL A 110 4.06 16.02 -1.38
N PHE A 111 3.55 16.14 -2.60
CA PHE A 111 3.00 17.37 -3.14
C PHE A 111 1.78 17.87 -2.35
N ALA A 112 0.80 17.01 -2.06
CA ALA A 112 -0.37 17.36 -1.25
C ALA A 112 0.02 17.79 0.19
N LEU A 113 0.93 17.04 0.84
CA LEU A 113 1.44 17.40 2.16
C LEU A 113 2.19 18.75 2.17
N SER A 114 2.83 19.11 1.06
CA SER A 114 3.49 20.42 0.93
C SER A 114 2.49 21.56 0.73
N PHE A 115 1.35 21.31 0.07
CA PHE A 115 0.25 22.27 -0.01
C PHE A 115 -0.39 22.54 1.36
N ASP A 116 -0.56 21.49 2.17
CA ASP A 116 -1.05 21.59 3.54
C ASP A 116 0.01 22.15 4.52
N ARG A 117 1.19 22.57 4.02
CA ARG A 117 2.33 23.12 4.77
C ARG A 117 2.90 22.16 5.83
N VAL A 118 2.59 20.87 5.72
CA VAL A 118 3.20 19.80 6.52
C VAL A 118 4.62 19.53 6.04
N PHE A 119 4.83 19.60 4.72
CA PHE A 119 6.14 19.50 4.08
C PHE A 119 6.65 20.86 3.57
N PRO A 120 7.97 21.00 3.34
CA PRO A 120 8.54 22.18 2.70
C PRO A 120 7.90 22.51 1.36
N GLU A 121 7.62 23.80 1.13
CA GLU A 121 7.02 24.33 -0.11
C GLU A 121 7.84 24.01 -1.38
N ILE A 122 9.13 23.70 -1.25
CA ILE A 122 9.93 23.31 -2.42
C ILE A 122 9.35 22.09 -3.14
N PHE A 123 8.65 21.21 -2.42
CA PHE A 123 8.04 20.02 -2.98
C PHE A 123 6.73 20.28 -3.75
N SER A 124 6.10 21.45 -3.58
CA SER A 124 4.95 21.87 -4.40
C SER A 124 5.36 22.52 -5.72
N ARG A 125 6.66 22.71 -5.97
CA ARG A 125 7.15 23.36 -7.20
C ARG A 125 7.04 22.43 -8.40
N LEU A 126 6.24 22.84 -9.37
CA LEU A 126 6.05 22.14 -10.64
C LEU A 126 7.02 22.66 -11.71
N ASN A 127 7.44 21.77 -12.61
CA ASN A 127 8.13 22.17 -13.83
C ASN A 127 7.13 22.68 -14.90
N LYS A 128 7.66 23.10 -16.06
CA LYS A 128 6.87 23.53 -17.23
C LYS A 128 5.86 22.51 -17.75
N HIS A 129 5.98 21.24 -17.36
CA HIS A 129 5.10 20.14 -17.76
C HIS A 129 4.16 19.69 -16.63
N GLY A 130 4.11 20.41 -15.50
CA GLY A 130 3.22 20.09 -14.38
C GLY A 130 3.70 18.94 -13.48
N SER A 131 4.97 18.55 -13.56
CA SER A 131 5.55 17.48 -12.70
C SER A 131 6.30 18.07 -11.49
N PRO A 132 6.08 17.55 -10.26
CA PRO A 132 6.76 17.99 -9.04
C PRO A 132 8.18 17.39 -8.94
N VAL A 133 9.15 18.05 -9.58
CA VAL A 133 10.51 17.52 -9.74
C VAL A 133 11.19 17.25 -8.39
N TYR A 134 11.05 18.13 -7.40
CA TYR A 134 11.69 17.94 -6.10
C TYR A 134 11.08 16.78 -5.31
N ALA A 135 9.79 16.49 -5.48
CA ALA A 135 9.17 15.31 -4.88
C ALA A 135 9.71 14.02 -5.50
N HIS A 136 9.95 14.00 -6.81
CA HIS A 136 10.60 12.86 -7.48
C HIS A 136 12.07 12.70 -7.10
N ILE A 137 12.81 13.79 -6.89
CA ILE A 137 14.19 13.71 -6.38
C ILE A 137 14.21 13.12 -4.97
N LEU A 138 13.27 13.52 -4.11
CA LEU A 138 13.13 12.95 -2.77
C LEU A 138 12.83 11.45 -2.84
N ASP A 139 11.87 11.05 -3.67
CA ASP A 139 11.50 9.64 -3.91
C ASP A 139 12.70 8.80 -4.37
N LEU A 140 13.41 9.28 -5.40
CA LEU A 140 14.60 8.61 -5.92
C LEU A 140 15.69 8.48 -4.84
N THR A 141 15.92 9.54 -4.07
CA THR A 141 16.94 9.54 -3.01
C THR A 141 16.59 8.53 -1.91
N LEU A 142 15.34 8.54 -1.43
CA LEU A 142 14.86 7.60 -0.41
C LEU A 142 14.89 6.16 -0.92
N THR A 143 14.47 5.93 -2.16
CA THR A 143 14.50 4.61 -2.79
C THR A 143 15.93 4.09 -2.91
N LEU A 144 16.88 4.89 -3.40
CA LEU A 144 18.28 4.50 -3.48
C LEU A 144 18.88 4.18 -2.12
N LEU A 145 18.56 4.97 -1.08
CA LEU A 145 19.00 4.70 0.29
C LEU A 145 18.43 3.39 0.84
N LEU A 146 17.14 3.13 0.61
CA LEU A 146 16.50 1.88 1.03
C LEU A 146 17.00 0.67 0.23
N LEU A 147 17.36 0.85 -1.05
CA LEU A 147 17.99 -0.18 -1.88
C LEU A 147 19.39 -0.58 -1.40
N LEU A 148 20.06 0.23 -0.58
CA LEU A 148 21.30 -0.21 0.07
C LEU A 148 21.06 -1.37 1.05
N ILE A 149 19.87 -1.48 1.63
CA ILE A 149 19.53 -2.53 2.60
C ILE A 149 19.69 -3.94 1.99
N PRO A 150 19.05 -4.31 0.84
CA PRO A 150 19.27 -5.61 0.21
C PRO A 150 20.71 -5.84 -0.26
N VAL A 151 21.46 -4.78 -0.61
CA VAL A 151 22.88 -4.91 -1.00
C VAL A 151 23.72 -5.43 0.15
N PHE A 152 23.45 -4.99 1.38
CA PHE A 152 24.20 -5.41 2.57
C PHE A 152 23.60 -6.64 3.27
N SER A 153 22.28 -6.88 3.16
CA SER A 153 21.63 -8.02 3.78
C SER A 153 20.30 -8.38 3.11
N LEU A 154 20.27 -9.55 2.47
CA LEU A 154 19.05 -10.10 1.89
C LEU A 154 17.98 -10.39 2.96
N ASN A 155 18.40 -10.86 4.14
CA ASN A 155 17.49 -11.12 5.26
C ASN A 155 16.86 -9.82 5.79
N ALA A 156 17.60 -8.72 5.81
CA ALA A 156 17.05 -7.42 6.18
C ALA A 156 16.01 -6.94 5.15
N ALA A 157 16.27 -7.15 3.86
CA ALA A 157 15.31 -6.81 2.80
C ALA A 157 14.03 -7.66 2.87
N ILE A 158 14.15 -8.97 3.11
CA ILE A 158 12.98 -9.85 3.32
C ILE A 158 12.17 -9.38 4.54
N SER A 159 12.85 -8.95 5.61
CA SER A 159 12.17 -8.43 6.82
C SER A 159 11.33 -7.17 6.55
N LEU A 160 11.71 -6.33 5.58
CA LEU A 160 10.93 -5.13 5.22
C LEU A 160 9.54 -5.45 4.66
N TYR A 161 9.31 -6.65 4.09
CA TYR A 161 7.96 -7.05 3.65
C TYR A 161 6.96 -7.13 4.81
N GLY A 162 7.45 -7.43 6.04
CA GLY A 162 6.64 -7.40 7.25
C GLY A 162 6.18 -6.00 7.67
N ALA A 163 6.75 -4.94 7.09
CA ALA A 163 6.28 -3.57 7.31
C ALA A 163 4.93 -3.29 6.61
N SER A 164 4.43 -4.21 5.79
CA SER A 164 3.09 -4.13 5.18
C SER A 164 1.96 -3.95 6.21
N ILE A 165 2.18 -4.37 7.46
CA ILE A 165 1.28 -4.11 8.60
C ILE A 165 0.95 -2.62 8.78
N VAL A 166 1.87 -1.71 8.44
CA VAL A 166 1.67 -0.25 8.54
C VAL A 166 0.54 0.20 7.61
N GLY A 167 0.48 -0.35 6.40
CA GLY A 167 -0.60 -0.04 5.45
C GLY A 167 -1.97 -0.49 5.97
N MET A 168 -2.03 -1.64 6.64
CA MET A 168 -3.26 -2.16 7.25
C MET A 168 -3.70 -1.28 8.43
N MET A 169 -2.77 -0.88 9.30
CA MET A 169 -3.04 0.05 10.40
C MET A 169 -3.52 1.41 9.89
N TYR A 170 -2.94 1.91 8.80
CA TYR A 170 -3.43 3.12 8.13
C TYR A 170 -4.88 2.97 7.67
N LEU A 171 -5.25 1.84 7.05
CA LEU A 171 -6.61 1.59 6.60
C LEU A 171 -7.60 1.37 7.77
N VAL A 172 -7.15 0.88 8.92
CA VAL A 172 -7.94 0.92 10.16
C VAL A 172 -8.27 2.35 10.55
N ALA A 173 -7.28 3.25 10.53
CA ALA A 173 -7.51 4.67 10.85
C ALA A 173 -8.50 5.32 9.86
N VAL A 174 -8.37 5.03 8.56
CA VAL A 174 -9.32 5.49 7.52
C VAL A 174 -10.73 4.95 7.78
N GLY A 175 -10.86 3.66 8.13
CA GLY A 175 -12.14 3.05 8.48
C GLY A 175 -12.81 3.75 9.67
N ILE A 176 -12.04 4.04 10.74
CA ILE A 176 -12.54 4.78 11.90
C ILE A 176 -12.97 6.19 11.51
N SER A 177 -12.18 6.90 10.69
CA SER A 177 -12.55 8.23 10.18
C SER A 177 -13.86 8.20 9.37
N ALA A 178 -14.07 7.16 8.55
CA ALA A 178 -15.32 6.97 7.80
C ALA A 178 -16.52 6.73 8.73
N ILE A 179 -16.34 5.98 9.84
CA ILE A 179 -17.38 5.80 10.87
C ILE A 179 -17.75 7.15 11.49
N VAL A 180 -16.76 7.92 11.95
CA VAL A 180 -16.97 9.24 12.57
C VAL A 180 -17.67 10.19 11.61
N PHE A 181 -17.22 10.25 10.36
CA PHE A 181 -17.85 11.05 9.31
C PHE A 181 -19.29 10.60 9.03
N GLY A 182 -19.52 9.30 8.92
CA GLY A 182 -20.85 8.73 8.71
C GLY A 182 -21.84 9.05 9.84
N ILE A 183 -21.38 9.06 11.09
CA ILE A 183 -22.17 9.46 12.26
C ILE A 183 -22.49 10.96 12.20
N LYS A 184 -21.47 11.81 11.99
CA LYS A 184 -21.63 13.27 11.96
C LYS A 184 -22.58 13.73 10.85
N ASN A 185 -22.48 13.11 9.68
CA ASN A 185 -23.27 13.48 8.49
C ASN A 185 -24.54 12.63 8.32
N ARG A 186 -24.89 11.80 9.32
CA ARG A 186 -26.05 10.89 9.29
C ARG A 186 -26.12 9.98 8.05
N SER A 187 -24.97 9.65 7.46
CA SER A 187 -24.87 8.75 6.32
C SER A 187 -24.71 7.31 6.79
N ASN A 188 -25.80 6.54 6.76
CA ASN A 188 -25.79 5.13 7.16
C ASN A 188 -24.89 4.27 6.28
N LEU A 189 -24.82 4.56 4.97
CA LEU A 189 -23.97 3.81 4.04
C LEU A 189 -22.49 3.99 4.36
N MET A 190 -22.06 5.23 4.64
CA MET A 190 -20.67 5.51 5.02
C MET A 190 -20.33 4.87 6.38
N LYS A 191 -21.24 4.97 7.35
CA LYS A 191 -21.09 4.35 8.67
C LYS A 191 -20.90 2.83 8.58
N ILE A 192 -21.77 2.14 7.84
CA ILE A 192 -21.69 0.67 7.66
C ILE A 192 -20.41 0.29 6.92
N SER A 193 -20.07 1.01 5.85
CA SER A 193 -18.84 0.75 5.08
C SER A 193 -17.59 0.94 5.92
N GLY A 194 -17.54 1.99 6.75
CA GLY A 194 -16.46 2.24 7.70
C GLY A 194 -16.33 1.15 8.77
N ILE A 195 -17.45 0.64 9.31
CA ILE A 195 -17.45 -0.47 10.27
C ILE A 195 -16.88 -1.75 9.61
N LEU A 196 -17.38 -2.12 8.44
CA LEU A 196 -16.92 -3.31 7.72
C LEU A 196 -15.44 -3.22 7.37
N MET A 197 -14.99 -2.05 6.88
CA MET A 197 -13.59 -1.77 6.59
C MET A 197 -12.73 -1.89 7.85
N THR A 198 -13.15 -1.28 8.96
CA THR A 198 -12.40 -1.31 10.22
C THR A 198 -12.26 -2.74 10.74
N ILE A 199 -13.36 -3.50 10.79
CA ILE A 199 -13.33 -4.91 11.25
C ILE A 199 -12.38 -5.73 10.37
N TYR A 200 -12.50 -5.59 9.05
CA TYR A 200 -11.66 -6.30 8.10
C TYR A 200 -10.17 -5.98 8.29
N PHE A 201 -9.80 -4.69 8.34
CA PHE A 201 -8.40 -4.30 8.49
C PHE A 201 -7.84 -4.53 9.90
N VAL A 202 -8.67 -4.58 10.95
CA VAL A 202 -8.25 -5.03 12.28
C VAL A 202 -7.88 -6.51 12.25
N TYR A 203 -8.73 -7.35 11.63
CA TYR A 203 -8.42 -8.76 11.44
C TYR A 203 -7.13 -8.94 10.64
N LEU A 204 -6.97 -8.19 9.54
CA LEU A 204 -5.76 -8.25 8.73
C LEU A 204 -4.51 -7.80 9.50
N THR A 205 -4.60 -6.73 10.30
CA THR A 205 -3.50 -6.26 11.14
C THR A 205 -3.09 -7.32 12.16
N TYR A 206 -4.07 -8.01 12.75
CA TYR A 206 -3.81 -9.12 13.67
C TYR A 206 -3.09 -10.29 12.98
N GLU A 207 -3.56 -10.71 11.81
CA GLU A 207 -2.92 -11.79 11.04
C GLU A 207 -1.49 -11.41 10.62
N ALA A 208 -1.28 -10.21 10.09
CA ALA A 208 0.04 -9.71 9.70
C ALA A 208 1.02 -9.64 10.88
N GLY A 209 0.51 -9.30 12.08
CA GLY A 209 1.33 -9.18 13.29
C GLY A 209 1.56 -10.49 14.05
N SER A 210 0.74 -11.52 13.83
CA SER A 210 0.81 -12.78 14.60
C SER A 210 1.36 -13.94 13.79
N ASN A 211 1.08 -14.00 12.49
CA ASN A 211 1.45 -15.13 11.65
C ASN A 211 2.89 -14.96 11.09
N PRO A 212 3.81 -15.90 11.40
CA PRO A 212 5.21 -15.79 11.00
C PRO A 212 5.45 -15.67 9.49
N LEU A 213 4.48 -16.09 8.67
CA LEU A 213 4.56 -16.04 7.22
C LEU A 213 4.60 -14.61 6.67
N PHE A 214 4.18 -13.61 7.44
CA PHE A 214 4.19 -12.20 7.02
C PHE A 214 5.46 -11.46 7.45
N GLY A 215 6.37 -12.10 8.20
CA GLY A 215 7.69 -11.53 8.52
C GLY A 215 7.71 -10.47 9.62
N PHE A 216 6.56 -10.09 10.20
CA PHE A 216 6.52 -9.26 11.42
C PHE A 216 6.88 -10.09 12.66
N THR A 217 6.30 -11.27 12.78
CA THR A 217 6.74 -12.31 13.72
C THR A 217 7.52 -13.39 12.99
N THR A 218 8.33 -14.13 13.73
CA THR A 218 9.08 -15.31 13.32
C THR A 218 8.68 -16.46 14.26
N SER A 219 9.05 -17.69 13.92
CA SER A 219 8.84 -18.85 14.81
C SER A 219 9.51 -18.71 16.17
N THR A 220 10.50 -17.83 16.29
CA THR A 220 11.29 -17.57 17.50
C THR A 220 10.91 -16.29 18.25
N GLY A 221 9.98 -15.48 17.72
CA GLY A 221 9.57 -14.21 18.34
C GLY A 221 9.40 -13.07 17.33
N ILE A 222 9.37 -11.83 17.81
CA ILE A 222 9.15 -10.65 16.95
C ILE A 222 10.41 -10.37 16.11
N ASN A 223 10.24 -10.08 14.82
CA ASN A 223 11.32 -9.64 13.95
C ASN A 223 11.75 -8.22 14.35
N SER A 224 12.94 -8.09 14.95
CA SER A 224 13.43 -6.81 15.43
C SER A 224 13.64 -5.78 14.32
N ILE A 225 14.07 -6.20 13.12
CA ILE A 225 14.27 -5.29 11.99
C ILE A 225 12.93 -4.68 11.56
N THR A 226 11.92 -5.54 11.38
CA THR A 226 10.57 -5.11 11.02
C THR A 226 9.98 -4.19 12.08
N LEU A 227 10.07 -4.58 13.36
CA LEU A 227 9.57 -3.77 14.47
C LEU A 227 10.24 -2.40 14.51
N THR A 228 11.57 -2.35 14.40
CA THR A 228 12.32 -1.08 14.39
C THR A 228 11.88 -0.21 13.22
N PHE A 229 11.72 -0.77 12.01
CA PHE A 229 11.25 -0.02 10.85
C PHE A 229 9.83 0.55 11.05
N VAL A 230 8.90 -0.26 11.58
CA VAL A 230 7.53 0.16 11.87
C VAL A 230 7.51 1.29 12.90
N VAL A 231 8.24 1.13 14.02
CA VAL A 231 8.32 2.14 15.08
C VAL A 231 8.94 3.44 14.55
N ILE A 232 10.04 3.37 13.80
CA ILE A 232 10.67 4.55 13.18
C ILE A 232 9.69 5.24 12.23
N SER A 233 8.93 4.48 11.44
CA SER A 233 7.94 5.05 10.50
C SER A 233 6.87 5.85 11.24
N PHE A 234 6.29 5.31 12.31
CA PHE A 234 5.30 6.04 13.13
C PHE A 234 5.91 7.27 13.81
N ILE A 235 7.09 7.12 14.43
CA ILE A 235 7.78 8.23 15.09
C ILE A 235 8.11 9.33 14.08
N SER A 236 8.56 8.98 12.88
CA SER A 236 8.87 9.96 11.83
C SER A 236 7.63 10.76 11.42
N GLY A 237 6.47 10.12 11.25
CA GLY A 237 5.22 10.83 10.93
C GLY A 237 4.80 11.81 12.02
N ILE A 238 4.89 11.38 13.29
CA ILE A 238 4.61 12.24 14.45
C ILE A 238 5.58 13.42 14.50
N LEU A 239 6.87 13.16 14.38
CA LEU A 239 7.92 14.19 14.42
C LEU A 239 7.75 15.21 13.29
N VAL A 240 7.51 14.75 12.06
CA VAL A 240 7.23 15.61 10.90
C VAL A 240 6.09 16.57 11.23
N TRP A 241 4.97 16.06 11.76
CA TRP A 241 3.81 16.90 12.07
C TRP A 241 4.13 17.95 13.15
N PHE A 242 4.78 17.55 14.25
CA PHE A 242 5.13 18.47 15.34
C PHE A 242 6.14 19.52 14.90
N ILE A 243 7.16 19.13 14.13
CA ILE A 243 8.17 20.05 13.58
C ILE A 243 7.49 21.05 12.65
N ALA A 244 6.66 20.57 11.71
CA ALA A 244 5.92 21.42 10.78
C ALA A 244 5.01 22.39 11.54
N LYS A 245 4.27 21.91 12.55
CA LYS A 245 3.42 22.76 13.39
C LYS A 245 4.22 23.85 14.09
N ARG A 246 5.36 23.51 14.71
CA ARG A 246 6.19 24.48 15.42
C ARG A 246 6.76 25.54 14.49
N ILE A 247 7.26 25.15 13.32
CA ILE A 247 7.81 26.07 12.31
C ILE A 247 6.70 26.99 11.79
N ASN A 248 5.52 26.47 11.44
CA ASN A 248 4.44 27.31 10.92
C ASN A 248 3.82 28.22 11.99
N LEU A 249 3.70 27.75 13.24
CA LEU A 249 3.25 28.60 14.35
C LEU A 249 4.20 29.77 14.59
N SER A 250 5.52 29.56 14.45
CA SER A 250 6.49 30.67 14.54
C SER A 250 6.33 31.72 13.43
N LYS A 251 5.65 31.36 12.33
CA LYS A 251 5.26 32.25 11.21
C LYS A 251 3.84 32.78 11.34
N GLY A 252 3.15 32.52 12.46
CA GLY A 252 1.76 32.95 12.69
C GLY A 252 0.70 32.11 11.98
N ILE A 253 1.04 30.93 11.45
CA ILE A 253 0.13 30.05 10.70
C ILE A 253 -0.18 28.82 11.56
N ASP A 254 -1.45 28.62 11.90
CA ASP A 254 -1.91 27.38 12.54
C ASP A 254 -2.38 26.36 11.50
N ILE A 255 -1.49 25.43 11.15
CA ILE A 255 -1.80 24.33 10.21
C ILE A 255 -2.88 23.37 10.74
N SER A 256 -3.25 23.41 12.03
CA SER A 256 -4.31 22.56 12.56
C SER A 256 -5.70 22.99 12.08
N LEU A 257 -5.85 24.21 11.59
CA LEU A 257 -7.09 24.71 11.00
C LEU A 257 -7.38 24.04 9.65
N THR A 258 -6.34 23.80 8.85
CA THR A 258 -6.45 23.13 7.53
C THR A 258 -7.09 21.75 7.63
N PHE A 259 -6.91 21.04 8.74
CA PHE A 259 -7.51 19.72 8.97
C PHE A 259 -8.88 19.76 9.66
N LYS A 260 -9.34 20.92 10.11
CA LYS A 260 -10.66 21.12 10.72
C LYS A 260 -11.69 21.66 9.75
N GLU A 261 -11.24 22.41 8.76
CA GLU A 261 -12.06 22.96 7.69
C GLU A 261 -12.07 21.96 6.53
N ILE A 262 -13.25 21.38 6.24
CA ILE A 262 -13.42 20.64 4.99
C ILE A 262 -13.33 21.67 3.87
N PRO A 263 -12.49 21.47 2.83
CA PRO A 263 -12.45 22.39 1.70
C PRO A 263 -13.87 22.60 1.18
N PRO A 264 -14.34 23.85 1.00
CA PRO A 264 -15.58 24.08 0.30
C PRO A 264 -15.40 23.53 -1.12
N GLU A 265 -16.31 22.65 -1.55
CA GLU A 265 -16.38 22.15 -2.93
C GLU A 265 -16.49 23.30 -3.93
#